data_AF-A0A091QLP5-F1
#
_entry.id   AF-A0A091QLP5-F1
#
_cell.length_a   1.000
_cell.length_b   1.000
_cell.length_c   1.000
_cell.angle_alpha   90.00
_cell.angle_beta   90.00
_cell.angle_gamma   90.00
#
_symmetry.space_group_name_H-M   'P 1'
#
loop_
_entity.id
_entity.type
_entity.pdbx_description
1 polymer ?
#
loop_
_entity_poly.entity_id
_entity_poly.type
_entity_poly.pdbx_seq_one_letter_code
_entity_poly.pdbx_strand_id
1 'polypeptide(L)'
;LAGPDGHVTRYGLEWLVKNSYEGQKQQVMHPRILWNAEIYHQAHVPSVDCRSFLETDEGLKEFLQNFLLYGIAFVENVAPTKEDTEILAERISLIRETIYGRMWYFTSDFSRGDTAYTKLALDRHTDTTYFQEPCGIQVFHCLRHEGTGGRTLLVDGFYAAEQVLRQAPHHFELLSKVPLKHEYVENVGACHNHMIGVGPVLNVYPWNNELYLIRYNNYDRGVINTVPHDVVRRWYAAHRALTTELRRPQNELWVKLKPGK
;
A
#
# COMPACT_ATOMS: atom_id res chain seq x y z
N LEU A 1 24.09 -16.86 33.40
CA LEU A 1 25.33 -17.12 32.63
C LEU A 1 26.40 -16.18 33.18
N ALA A 2 27.58 -16.69 33.52
CA ALA A 2 28.71 -15.87 33.93
C ALA A 2 29.65 -15.67 32.74
N GLY A 3 29.98 -14.42 32.43
CA GLY A 3 30.89 -14.03 31.37
C GLY A 3 32.36 -14.17 31.79
N PRO A 4 33.30 -14.06 30.83
CA PRO A 4 34.74 -14.18 31.08
C PRO A 4 35.31 -13.13 32.04
N ASP A 5 34.64 -11.99 32.19
CA ASP A 5 34.96 -10.87 33.09
C ASP A 5 34.30 -10.99 34.47
N GLY A 6 33.59 -12.09 34.72
CA GLY A 6 32.81 -12.30 35.94
C GLY A 6 31.43 -11.63 35.92
N HIS A 7 31.03 -10.96 34.84
CA HIS A 7 29.68 -10.41 34.72
C HIS A 7 28.63 -11.53 34.74
N VAL A 8 27.57 -11.38 35.53
CA VAL A 8 26.50 -12.37 35.63
C VAL A 8 25.22 -11.82 35.03
N THR A 9 24.77 -12.43 33.92
CA THR A 9 23.48 -12.13 33.31
C THR A 9 22.47 -13.23 33.62
N ARG A 10 21.22 -12.86 33.93
CA ARG A 10 20.12 -13.78 34.21
C ARG A 10 19.02 -13.56 33.17
N TYR A 11 18.47 -14.65 32.64
CA TYR A 11 17.37 -14.64 31.68
C TYR A 11 16.21 -15.45 32.26
N GLY A 12 14.99 -14.95 32.11
CA GLY A 12 13.78 -15.72 32.44
C GLY A 12 13.60 -16.87 31.45
N LEU A 13 13.14 -18.03 31.93
CA LEU A 13 12.89 -19.19 31.08
C LEU A 13 11.86 -18.89 29.98
N GLU A 14 10.79 -18.17 30.31
CA GLU A 14 9.79 -17.74 29.32
C GLU A 14 10.39 -16.89 28.20
N TRP A 15 11.31 -15.99 28.54
CA TRP A 15 12.03 -15.17 27.56
C TRP A 15 12.91 -16.05 26.66
N LEU A 16 13.62 -17.03 27.24
CA LEU A 16 14.45 -17.96 26.48
C LEU A 16 13.61 -18.82 25.52
N VAL A 17 12.45 -19.31 25.98
CA VAL A 17 11.52 -20.10 25.13
C VAL A 17 10.96 -19.25 24.00
N LYS A 18 10.53 -18.01 24.27
CA LYS A 18 10.01 -17.07 23.26
C LYS A 18 11.05 -16.59 22.24
N ASN A 19 12.33 -16.69 22.60
CA ASN A 19 13.44 -16.27 21.73
C ASN A 19 14.32 -17.46 21.31
N SER A 20 13.79 -18.68 21.39
CA SER A 20 14.48 -19.87 20.90
C SER A 20 14.64 -19.82 19.39
N TYR A 21 15.86 -20.02 18.92
CA TYR A 21 16.18 -20.06 17.49
C TYR A 21 15.60 -21.30 16.80
N GLU A 22 15.45 -22.40 17.54
CA GLU A 22 14.87 -23.64 17.05
C GLU A 22 13.34 -23.61 17.21
N GLY A 23 12.63 -23.74 16.09
CA GLY A 23 11.19 -24.03 16.07
C GLY A 23 10.24 -22.82 16.12
N GLN A 24 10.70 -21.65 16.56
CA GLN A 24 9.91 -20.41 16.42
C GLN A 24 10.37 -19.64 15.19
N LYS A 25 9.66 -19.85 14.07
CA LYS A 25 9.59 -18.80 13.04
C LYS A 25 8.89 -17.63 13.72
N GLN A 26 9.63 -16.71 14.33
CA GLN A 26 9.06 -15.43 14.70
C GLN A 26 8.46 -14.87 13.41
N GLN A 27 7.13 -14.83 13.33
CA GLN A 27 6.46 -14.08 12.28
C GLN A 27 6.83 -12.62 12.56
N VAL A 28 7.86 -12.15 11.84
CA VAL A 28 8.29 -10.76 11.88
C VAL A 28 7.14 -9.84 11.45
N MET A 29 6.24 -10.38 10.62
CA MET A 29 5.11 -9.69 10.04
C MET A 29 3.81 -10.00 10.77
N HIS A 30 2.94 -8.99 10.86
CA HIS A 30 1.57 -9.17 11.31
C HIS A 30 0.82 -10.13 10.37
N PRO A 31 -0.12 -10.94 10.89
CA PRO A 31 -1.00 -11.74 10.06
C PRO A 31 -1.74 -10.87 9.05
N ARG A 32 -1.87 -11.37 7.81
CA ARG A 32 -2.62 -10.76 6.72
C ARG A 32 -3.39 -11.82 5.96
N ILE A 33 -4.53 -11.44 5.41
CA ILE A 33 -5.37 -12.26 4.55
C ILE A 33 -5.22 -11.71 3.15
N LEU A 34 -4.63 -12.51 2.25
CA LEU A 34 -4.60 -12.16 0.83
C LEU A 34 -5.97 -12.42 0.22
N TRP A 35 -6.54 -11.44 -0.48
CA TRP A 35 -7.93 -11.50 -0.90
C TRP A 35 -8.13 -11.22 -2.38
N ASN A 36 -9.15 -11.85 -2.94
CA ASN A 36 -9.85 -11.39 -4.14
C ASN A 36 -11.24 -10.84 -3.71
N ALA A 37 -12.06 -10.39 -4.67
CA ALA A 37 -13.35 -9.80 -4.34
C ALA A 37 -14.28 -10.75 -3.59
N GLU A 38 -14.28 -12.04 -3.96
CA GLU A 38 -15.10 -13.06 -3.28
C GLU A 38 -14.69 -13.24 -1.81
N ILE A 39 -13.39 -13.42 -1.55
CA ILE A 39 -12.85 -13.58 -0.19
C ILE A 39 -13.19 -12.36 0.66
N TYR A 40 -12.99 -11.15 0.13
CA TYR A 40 -13.27 -9.91 0.86
C TYR A 40 -14.76 -9.74 1.16
N HIS A 41 -15.64 -10.08 0.20
CA HIS A 41 -17.08 -10.03 0.42
C HIS A 41 -17.55 -11.06 1.46
N GLN A 42 -17.02 -12.28 1.43
CA GLN A 42 -17.34 -13.32 2.42
C GLN A 42 -16.86 -12.98 3.84
N ALA A 43 -15.81 -12.17 3.96
CA ALA A 43 -15.32 -11.71 5.26
C ALA A 43 -16.28 -10.74 5.98
N HIS A 44 -17.21 -10.11 5.26
CA HIS A 44 -18.17 -9.13 5.80
C HIS A 44 -17.51 -8.07 6.70
N VAL A 45 -16.35 -7.55 6.27
CA VAL A 45 -15.56 -6.58 7.05
C VAL A 45 -16.41 -5.30 7.28
N PRO A 46 -16.75 -4.98 8.54
CA PRO A 46 -17.60 -3.83 8.82
C PRO A 46 -16.83 -2.51 8.66
N SER A 47 -17.57 -1.45 8.34
CA SER A 47 -17.06 -0.08 8.52
C SER A 47 -17.22 0.31 10.00
N VAL A 48 -16.26 1.06 10.53
CA VAL A 48 -16.32 1.55 11.92
C VAL A 48 -16.99 2.91 11.94
N ASP A 49 -17.86 3.16 12.92
CA ASP A 49 -18.46 4.49 13.10
C ASP A 49 -17.41 5.51 13.59
N CYS A 50 -17.41 6.72 13.04
CA CYS A 50 -16.46 7.79 13.37
C CYS A 50 -16.37 8.06 14.87
N ARG A 51 -17.52 8.10 15.57
CA ARG A 51 -17.53 8.39 17.00
C ARG A 51 -16.87 7.26 17.79
N SER A 52 -17.22 6.01 17.47
CA SER A 52 -16.58 4.85 18.11
C SER A 52 -15.07 4.82 17.84
N PHE A 53 -14.67 5.10 16.59
CA PHE A 53 -13.27 5.16 16.19
C PHE A 53 -12.45 6.21 16.97
N LEU A 54 -13.00 7.42 17.15
CA LEU A 54 -12.32 8.51 17.83
C LEU A 54 -12.36 8.40 19.35
N GLU A 55 -13.50 7.98 19.93
CA GLU A 55 -13.75 8.07 21.37
C GLU A 55 -13.42 6.77 22.14
N THR A 56 -13.16 5.64 21.46
CA THR A 56 -12.92 4.34 22.14
C THR A 56 -11.69 3.63 21.62
N ASP A 57 -11.05 2.83 22.48
CA ASP A 57 -9.94 1.96 22.09
C ASP A 57 -10.45 0.71 21.37
N GLU A 58 -11.67 0.26 21.66
CA GLU A 58 -12.33 -0.83 20.97
C GLU A 58 -12.58 -0.51 19.50
N GLY A 59 -13.13 0.68 19.19
CA GLY A 59 -13.38 1.13 17.82
C GLY A 59 -12.08 1.33 17.04
N LEU A 60 -11.05 1.94 17.64
CA LEU A 60 -9.73 2.04 17.02
C LEU A 60 -9.13 0.65 16.77
N LYS A 61 -9.20 -0.25 17.75
CA LYS A 61 -8.68 -1.62 17.62
C LYS A 61 -9.38 -2.38 16.51
N GLU A 62 -10.70 -2.30 16.40
CA GLU A 62 -11.47 -2.93 15.32
C GLU A 62 -11.01 -2.42 13.95
N PHE A 63 -10.88 -1.10 13.80
CA PHE A 63 -10.35 -0.49 12.57
C PHE A 63 -8.94 -0.99 12.24
N LEU A 64 -8.01 -0.93 13.21
CA LEU A 64 -6.61 -1.33 13.00
C LEU A 64 -6.49 -2.82 12.71
N GLN A 65 -7.30 -3.68 13.34
CA GLN A 65 -7.32 -5.10 13.05
C GLN A 65 -7.77 -5.36 11.61
N ASN A 66 -8.86 -4.73 11.17
CA ASN A 66 -9.34 -4.85 9.79
C ASN A 66 -8.31 -4.33 8.79
N PHE A 67 -7.71 -3.17 9.08
CA PHE A 67 -6.69 -2.55 8.24
C PHE A 67 -5.42 -3.42 8.14
N LEU A 68 -4.90 -3.95 9.25
CA LEU A 68 -3.70 -4.80 9.23
C LEU A 68 -3.96 -6.16 8.57
N LEU A 69 -5.16 -6.73 8.74
CA LEU A 69 -5.51 -8.02 8.15
C LEU A 69 -5.73 -7.93 6.63
N TYR A 70 -6.45 -6.93 6.15
CA TYR A 70 -6.88 -6.84 4.74
C TYR A 70 -6.19 -5.72 3.95
N GLY A 71 -5.39 -4.87 4.58
CA GLY A 71 -4.75 -3.70 3.95
C GLY A 71 -5.71 -2.54 3.64
N ILE A 72 -7.01 -2.69 3.91
CA ILE A 72 -8.05 -1.67 3.72
C ILE A 72 -9.07 -1.73 4.86
N ALA A 73 -9.57 -0.58 5.28
CA ALA A 73 -10.63 -0.43 6.28
C ALA A 73 -11.40 0.88 6.01
N PHE A 74 -12.63 0.98 6.52
CA PHE A 74 -13.49 2.13 6.29
C PHE A 74 -13.98 2.69 7.62
N VAL A 75 -14.07 4.03 7.68
CA VAL A 75 -14.78 4.75 8.73
C VAL A 75 -15.99 5.43 8.09
N GLU A 76 -17.15 5.40 8.74
CA GLU A 76 -18.37 6.07 8.29
C GLU A 76 -18.80 7.16 9.27
N ASN A 77 -19.70 8.03 8.81
CA ASN A 77 -20.26 9.15 9.58
C ASN A 77 -19.21 10.19 10.00
N VAL A 78 -18.18 10.37 9.17
CA VAL A 78 -17.22 11.46 9.32
C VAL A 78 -17.86 12.75 8.83
N ALA A 79 -17.68 13.87 9.53
CA ALA A 79 -18.12 15.15 8.99
C ALA A 79 -17.25 15.48 7.75
N PRO A 80 -17.82 15.82 6.58
CA PRO A 80 -17.10 15.92 5.30
C PRO A 80 -16.25 17.19 5.19
N THR A 81 -15.28 17.35 6.10
CA THR A 81 -14.34 18.46 6.16
C THR A 81 -12.90 17.95 6.11
N LYS A 82 -11.97 18.86 5.79
CA LYS A 82 -10.54 18.55 5.79
C LYS A 82 -10.06 18.31 7.23
N GLU A 83 -10.56 19.12 8.16
CA GLU A 83 -10.21 19.12 9.57
C GLU A 83 -10.57 17.78 10.23
N ASP A 84 -11.77 17.27 9.97
CA ASP A 84 -12.20 15.96 10.47
C ASP A 84 -11.38 14.82 9.86
N THR A 85 -10.96 14.95 8.60
CA THR A 85 -10.05 13.98 7.96
C THR A 85 -8.69 13.94 8.67
N GLU A 86 -8.16 15.11 9.03
CA GLU A 86 -6.87 15.26 9.72
C GLU A 86 -6.94 14.64 11.12
N ILE A 87 -7.99 14.93 11.90
CA ILE A 87 -8.22 14.35 13.24
C ILE A 87 -8.25 12.82 13.17
N LEU A 88 -8.96 12.25 12.18
CA LEU A 88 -9.02 10.80 11.96
C LEU A 88 -7.66 10.20 11.59
N ALA A 89 -6.94 10.82 10.67
CA ALA A 89 -5.63 10.35 10.25
C ALA A 89 -4.63 10.35 11.43
N GLU A 90 -4.66 11.39 12.26
CA GLU A 90 -3.82 11.52 13.46
C GLU A 90 -4.13 10.48 14.53
N ARG A 91 -5.38 10.01 14.62
CA ARG A 91 -5.76 8.91 15.52
C ARG A 91 -5.16 7.57 15.08
N ILE A 92 -4.87 7.38 13.78
CA ILE A 92 -4.19 6.20 13.25
C ILE A 92 -2.68 6.31 13.47
N SER A 93 -2.08 7.42 13.01
CA SER A 93 -0.63 7.63 13.07
C SER A 93 -0.26 9.09 12.77
N LEU A 94 1.05 9.37 12.70
CA LEU A 94 1.55 10.66 12.23
C LEU A 94 1.27 10.88 10.73
N ILE A 95 0.88 12.10 10.37
CA ILE A 95 0.74 12.51 8.98
C ILE A 95 2.12 12.83 8.40
N ARG A 96 2.50 12.12 7.34
CA ARG A 96 3.73 12.38 6.60
C ARG A 96 3.52 13.54 5.62
N GLU A 97 4.14 14.67 5.90
CA GLU A 97 4.20 15.78 4.95
C GLU A 97 5.04 15.41 3.72
N THR A 98 4.54 15.78 2.53
CA THR A 98 5.18 15.46 1.25
C THR A 98 5.27 16.72 0.36
N ILE A 99 5.73 16.56 -0.89
CA ILE A 99 5.70 17.62 -1.90
C ILE A 99 4.27 18.07 -2.27
N TYR A 100 3.24 17.33 -1.85
CA TYR A 100 1.84 17.71 -1.95
C TYR A 100 1.31 18.49 -0.74
N GLY A 101 2.17 18.74 0.25
CA GLY A 101 1.82 19.32 1.54
C GLY A 101 1.47 18.27 2.59
N ARG A 102 1.05 18.74 3.77
CA ARG A 102 0.62 17.89 4.89
C ARG A 102 -0.71 17.20 4.61
N MET A 103 -1.70 17.97 4.14
CA MET A 103 -3.03 17.54 3.78
C MET A 103 -3.39 18.16 2.44
N TRP A 104 -3.97 17.39 1.54
CA TRP A 104 -4.40 17.84 0.23
C TRP A 104 -5.88 17.54 0.01
N TYR A 105 -6.54 18.38 -0.78
CA TYR A 105 -7.80 18.07 -1.42
C TYR A 105 -7.54 18.09 -2.92
N PHE A 106 -8.19 17.19 -3.65
CA PHE A 106 -8.17 17.24 -5.09
C PHE A 106 -9.61 17.28 -5.60
N THR A 107 -9.80 18.12 -6.59
CA THR A 107 -10.94 18.07 -7.49
C THR A 107 -10.36 17.91 -8.89
N SER A 108 -11.16 17.51 -9.88
CA SER A 108 -10.71 17.36 -11.27
C SER A 108 -10.50 18.73 -11.94
N ASP A 109 -9.56 19.52 -11.42
CA ASP A 109 -9.27 20.90 -11.83
C ASP A 109 -7.94 21.07 -12.58
N PHE A 110 -7.18 19.99 -12.80
CA PHE A 110 -5.87 20.00 -13.44
C PHE A 110 -4.83 20.91 -12.75
N SER A 111 -4.99 21.19 -11.46
CA SER A 111 -4.12 22.09 -10.71
C SER A 111 -2.68 21.58 -10.50
N ARG A 112 -2.46 20.27 -10.67
CA ARG A 112 -1.14 19.63 -10.58
C ARG A 112 -0.82 18.79 -11.81
N GLY A 113 0.47 18.51 -12.02
CA GLY A 113 0.96 17.62 -13.08
C GLY A 113 0.66 16.12 -12.85
N ASP A 114 -0.22 15.80 -11.90
CA ASP A 114 -0.56 14.44 -11.49
C ASP A 114 -1.89 14.00 -12.11
N THR A 115 -1.92 12.76 -12.62
CA THR A 115 -3.09 12.16 -13.26
C THR A 115 -4.34 12.14 -12.38
N ALA A 116 -4.20 12.18 -11.05
CA ALA A 116 -5.29 12.28 -10.07
C ALA A 116 -6.13 13.56 -10.19
N TYR A 117 -5.60 14.62 -10.78
CA TYR A 117 -6.29 15.90 -10.98
C TYR A 117 -7.03 15.97 -12.33
N THR A 118 -7.09 14.85 -13.07
CA THR A 118 -7.80 14.74 -14.35
C THR A 118 -9.16 14.02 -14.19
N LYS A 119 -9.97 14.01 -15.25
CA LYS A 119 -11.21 13.20 -15.32
C LYS A 119 -11.00 11.81 -15.91
N LEU A 120 -9.75 11.45 -16.24
CA LEU A 120 -9.44 10.14 -16.82
C LEU A 120 -9.53 9.06 -15.74
N ALA A 121 -10.03 7.89 -16.12
CA ALA A 121 -10.03 6.75 -15.22
C ALA A 121 -8.58 6.37 -14.91
N LEU A 122 -8.22 6.41 -13.62
CA LEU A 122 -6.94 5.90 -13.16
C LEU A 122 -7.00 4.38 -13.11
N ASP A 123 -6.01 3.76 -13.71
CA ASP A 123 -5.79 2.34 -13.54
C ASP A 123 -5.29 2.05 -12.12
N ARG A 124 -5.42 0.81 -11.62
CA ARG A 124 -4.90 0.42 -10.31
C ARG A 124 -3.42 0.78 -10.15
N HIS A 125 -3.06 1.42 -9.05
CA HIS A 125 -1.69 1.82 -8.77
C HIS A 125 -1.45 1.97 -7.27
N THR A 126 -0.18 2.07 -6.91
CA THR A 126 0.30 2.52 -5.60
C THR A 126 0.89 3.91 -5.76
N ASP A 127 0.57 4.83 -4.87
CA ASP A 127 1.06 6.21 -4.96
C ASP A 127 2.52 6.34 -4.53
N THR A 128 3.15 7.45 -4.94
CA THR A 128 4.48 7.87 -4.44
C THR A 128 5.60 6.87 -4.71
N THR A 129 5.50 6.09 -5.79
CA THR A 129 6.52 5.06 -6.10
C THR A 129 7.91 5.62 -6.37
N TYR A 130 7.98 6.92 -6.68
CA TYR A 130 9.18 7.73 -6.87
C TYR A 130 9.83 8.24 -5.58
N PHE A 131 9.25 7.99 -4.39
CA PHE A 131 9.97 8.20 -3.13
C PHE A 131 10.87 7.02 -2.81
N GLN A 132 12.02 7.26 -2.17
CA GLN A 132 12.88 6.18 -1.69
C GLN A 132 12.11 5.25 -0.74
N GLU A 133 11.29 5.84 0.14
CA GLU A 133 10.28 5.15 0.94
C GLU A 133 8.90 5.67 0.53
N PRO A 134 8.11 4.93 -0.26
CA PRO A 134 6.72 5.28 -0.58
C PRO A 134 5.87 5.43 0.69
N CYS A 135 4.79 6.20 0.60
CA CYS A 135 3.84 6.32 1.70
C CYS A 135 3.21 4.95 2.01
N GLY A 136 3.27 4.52 3.28
CA GLY A 136 2.77 3.21 3.70
C GLY A 136 1.26 3.17 3.93
N ILE A 137 0.62 4.31 4.21
CA ILE A 137 -0.83 4.44 4.40
C ILE A 137 -1.32 5.63 3.59
N GLN A 138 -2.45 5.47 2.92
CA GLN A 138 -3.17 6.53 2.24
C GLN A 138 -4.60 6.61 2.75
N VAL A 139 -5.04 7.81 3.10
CA VAL A 139 -6.40 8.08 3.60
C VAL A 139 -7.13 8.91 2.56
N PHE A 140 -8.26 8.40 2.08
CA PHE A 140 -9.19 9.13 1.25
C PHE A 140 -10.49 9.33 2.00
N HIS A 141 -11.04 10.54 1.93
CA HIS A 141 -12.31 10.88 2.52
C HIS A 141 -13.13 11.65 1.49
N CYS A 142 -14.31 11.12 1.16
CA CYS A 142 -15.20 11.79 0.24
C CYS A 142 -15.84 13.00 0.94
N LEU A 143 -15.52 14.22 0.49
CA LEU A 143 -16.12 15.44 1.03
C LEU A 143 -17.40 15.84 0.27
N ARG A 144 -17.42 15.63 -1.05
CA ARG A 144 -18.55 15.93 -1.92
C ARG A 144 -18.55 14.99 -3.12
N HIS A 145 -19.73 14.55 -3.53
CA HIS A 145 -19.90 13.79 -4.77
C HIS A 145 -21.17 14.23 -5.49
N GLU A 146 -21.01 14.78 -6.70
CA GLU A 146 -22.09 15.13 -7.60
C GLU A 146 -21.81 14.53 -8.98
N GLY A 147 -22.68 13.63 -9.45
CA GLY A 147 -22.59 13.04 -10.78
C GLY A 147 -22.77 11.52 -10.80
N THR A 148 -22.36 10.93 -11.94
CA THR A 148 -22.35 9.48 -12.17
C THR A 148 -20.89 9.01 -12.32
N GLY A 149 -20.59 7.76 -11.96
CA GLY A 149 -19.22 7.25 -11.95
C GLY A 149 -18.50 7.48 -10.61
N GLY A 150 -17.19 7.70 -10.60
CA GLY A 150 -16.41 7.96 -9.38
C GLY A 150 -16.50 6.85 -8.34
N ARG A 151 -16.36 5.59 -8.79
CA ARG A 151 -16.22 4.42 -7.91
C ARG A 151 -14.73 4.23 -7.63
N THR A 152 -14.41 3.90 -6.40
CA THR A 152 -13.06 3.52 -5.97
C THR A 152 -12.81 2.07 -6.37
N LEU A 153 -11.73 1.84 -7.10
CA LEU A 153 -11.23 0.50 -7.42
C LEU A 153 -10.12 0.14 -6.42
N LEU A 154 -10.28 -1.01 -5.74
CA LEU A 154 -9.29 -1.57 -4.85
C LEU A 154 -8.95 -2.99 -5.33
N VAL A 155 -7.67 -3.35 -5.26
CA VAL A 155 -7.16 -4.67 -5.61
C VAL A 155 -6.08 -5.04 -4.61
N ASP A 156 -6.10 -6.26 -4.08
CA ASP A 156 -4.97 -6.79 -3.32
C ASP A 156 -3.83 -7.16 -4.27
N GLY A 157 -2.82 -6.28 -4.31
CA GLY A 157 -1.63 -6.52 -5.11
C GLY A 157 -0.81 -7.73 -4.64
N PHE A 158 -0.87 -8.09 -3.34
CA PHE A 158 -0.13 -9.21 -2.79
C PHE A 158 -0.79 -10.53 -3.19
N TYR A 159 -2.12 -10.58 -3.18
CA TYR A 159 -2.88 -11.70 -3.77
C TYR A 159 -2.53 -11.89 -5.24
N ALA A 160 -2.57 -10.82 -6.05
CA ALA A 160 -2.24 -10.89 -7.47
C ALA A 160 -0.79 -11.35 -7.71
N ALA A 161 0.17 -10.84 -6.93
CA ALA A 161 1.56 -11.26 -7.00
C ALA A 161 1.75 -12.74 -6.60
N GLU A 162 0.99 -13.24 -5.63
CA GLU A 162 0.99 -14.65 -5.24
C GLU A 162 0.45 -15.54 -6.38
N GLN A 163 -0.58 -15.10 -7.10
CA GLN A 163 -1.08 -15.81 -8.29
C GLN A 163 0.00 -15.88 -9.38
N VAL A 164 0.73 -14.78 -9.62
CA VAL A 164 1.88 -14.78 -10.54
C VAL A 164 2.97 -15.74 -10.07
N LEU A 165 3.31 -15.75 -8.77
CA LEU A 165 4.30 -16.67 -8.21
C LEU A 165 3.90 -18.14 -8.44
N ARG A 166 2.64 -18.48 -8.20
CA ARG A 166 2.12 -19.85 -8.39
C ARG A 166 2.11 -20.28 -9.86
N GLN A 167 1.72 -19.39 -10.77
CA GLN A 167 1.54 -19.69 -12.20
C GLN A 167 2.84 -19.58 -13.01
N ALA A 168 3.69 -18.60 -12.68
CA ALA A 168 4.92 -18.29 -13.40
C ALA A 168 6.00 -17.73 -12.45
N PRO A 169 6.67 -18.59 -11.66
CA PRO A 169 7.68 -18.16 -10.67
C PRO A 169 8.79 -17.28 -11.24
N HIS A 170 9.22 -17.53 -12.48
CA HIS A 170 10.24 -16.73 -13.16
C HIS A 170 9.79 -15.29 -13.47
N HIS A 171 8.49 -15.05 -13.66
CA HIS A 171 7.96 -13.69 -13.81
C HIS A 171 7.99 -12.96 -12.46
N PHE A 172 7.59 -13.63 -11.38
CA PHE A 172 7.69 -13.07 -10.03
C PHE A 172 9.14 -12.70 -9.69
N GLU A 173 10.09 -13.59 -9.99
CA GLU A 173 11.52 -13.35 -9.77
C GLU A 173 12.05 -12.13 -10.56
N LEU A 174 11.66 -11.98 -11.83
CA LEU A 174 12.04 -10.80 -12.61
C LEU A 174 11.47 -9.52 -12.01
N LEU A 175 10.20 -9.55 -11.60
CA LEU A 175 9.53 -8.40 -10.99
C LEU A 175 10.09 -8.04 -9.62
N SER A 176 10.72 -8.99 -8.92
CA SER A 176 11.33 -8.77 -7.61
C SER A 176 12.80 -8.43 -7.63
N LYS A 177 13.52 -8.74 -8.71
CA LYS A 177 14.96 -8.50 -8.82
C LYS A 177 15.34 -7.35 -9.73
N VAL A 178 14.54 -7.01 -10.73
CA VAL A 178 14.89 -5.97 -11.71
C VAL A 178 14.56 -4.59 -11.13
N PRO A 179 15.57 -3.75 -10.80
CA PRO A 179 15.32 -2.42 -10.28
C PRO A 179 14.94 -1.48 -11.42
N LEU A 180 13.87 -0.72 -11.24
CA LEU A 180 13.41 0.28 -12.19
C LEU A 180 13.41 1.66 -11.56
N LYS A 181 13.57 2.65 -12.43
CA LYS A 181 13.36 4.05 -12.08
C LYS A 181 11.85 4.32 -11.98
N HIS A 182 11.42 4.92 -10.87
CA HIS A 182 10.13 5.55 -10.68
C HIS A 182 10.38 7.04 -10.55
N GLU A 183 9.74 7.85 -11.39
CA GLU A 183 10.11 9.25 -11.59
C GLU A 183 8.87 10.13 -11.66
N TYR A 184 8.90 11.20 -10.87
CA TYR A 184 7.92 12.27 -10.91
C TYR A 184 8.63 13.56 -11.26
N VAL A 185 8.13 14.25 -12.29
CA VAL A 185 8.62 15.56 -12.72
C VAL A 185 7.43 16.51 -12.79
N GLU A 186 7.43 17.52 -11.94
CA GLU A 186 6.43 18.58 -11.93
C GLU A 186 7.11 19.89 -12.25
N ASN A 187 6.62 20.56 -13.29
CA ASN A 187 7.08 21.88 -13.70
C ASN A 187 5.87 22.73 -14.08
N VAL A 188 4.97 22.93 -13.12
CA VAL A 188 3.68 23.62 -13.31
C VAL A 188 3.57 24.77 -12.31
N GLY A 189 3.38 25.98 -12.82
CA GLY A 189 3.25 27.19 -12.01
C GLY A 189 4.51 27.44 -11.17
N ALA A 190 4.36 27.52 -9.84
CA ALA A 190 5.48 27.65 -8.91
C ALA A 190 6.06 26.29 -8.45
N CYS A 191 5.42 25.17 -8.80
CA CYS A 191 5.84 23.85 -8.36
C CYS A 191 6.91 23.27 -9.31
N HIS A 192 8.10 23.02 -8.76
CA HIS A 192 9.26 22.51 -9.48
C HIS A 192 9.84 21.32 -8.71
N ASN A 193 9.22 20.14 -8.87
CA ASN A 193 9.63 18.93 -8.16
C ASN A 193 10.20 17.92 -9.15
N HIS A 194 11.33 17.31 -8.80
CA HIS A 194 11.87 16.15 -9.52
C HIS A 194 12.29 15.10 -8.50
N MET A 195 11.54 14.01 -8.45
CA MET A 195 11.76 12.92 -7.50
C MET A 195 12.03 11.63 -8.25
N ILE A 196 13.03 10.88 -7.79
CA ILE A 196 13.41 9.60 -8.35
C ILE A 196 13.54 8.57 -7.24
N GLY A 197 12.78 7.49 -7.36
CA GLY A 197 12.92 6.27 -6.58
C GLY A 197 13.44 5.16 -7.48
N VAL A 198 14.29 4.28 -6.96
CA VAL A 198 14.77 3.11 -7.68
C VAL A 198 14.47 1.86 -6.88
N GLY A 199 13.83 0.89 -7.51
CA GLY A 199 13.51 -0.38 -6.88
C GLY A 199 12.73 -1.32 -7.79
N PRO A 200 12.62 -2.61 -7.42
CA PRO A 200 11.76 -3.54 -8.13
C PRO A 200 10.27 -3.23 -7.91
N VAL A 201 9.42 -3.76 -8.78
CA VAL A 201 7.95 -3.66 -8.62
C VAL A 201 7.49 -4.48 -7.41
N LEU A 202 8.10 -5.65 -7.17
CA LEU A 202 7.79 -6.53 -6.04
C LEU A 202 8.96 -6.54 -5.05
N ASN A 203 8.84 -5.90 -3.91
CA ASN A 203 9.92 -5.84 -2.92
C ASN A 203 9.73 -6.96 -1.89
N VAL A 204 10.73 -7.83 -1.78
CA VAL A 204 10.68 -9.04 -0.96
C VAL A 204 11.78 -9.05 0.09
N TYR A 205 11.51 -9.66 1.25
CA TYR A 205 12.52 -9.81 2.29
C TYR A 205 13.63 -10.78 1.86
N PRO A 206 14.91 -10.46 2.09
CA PRO A 206 16.02 -11.26 1.56
C PRO A 206 16.16 -12.66 2.21
N TRP A 207 15.60 -12.88 3.41
CA TRP A 207 15.74 -14.14 4.13
C TRP A 207 14.65 -15.18 3.80
N ASN A 208 13.50 -14.77 3.27
CA ASN A 208 12.36 -15.66 3.01
C ASN A 208 11.57 -15.37 1.72
N ASN A 209 11.96 -14.35 0.93
CA ASN A 209 11.25 -13.89 -0.27
C ASN A 209 9.79 -13.47 -0.02
N GLU A 210 9.42 -13.18 1.21
CA GLU A 210 8.08 -12.69 1.54
C GLU A 210 7.91 -11.26 1.03
N LEU A 211 6.83 -11.01 0.30
CA LEU A 211 6.49 -9.70 -0.26
C LEU A 211 6.09 -8.72 0.85
N TYR A 212 6.72 -7.54 0.86
CA TYR A 212 6.44 -6.49 1.85
C TYR A 212 6.05 -5.13 1.26
N LEU A 213 6.34 -4.87 -0.02
CA LEU A 213 5.98 -3.63 -0.69
C LEU A 213 5.79 -3.86 -2.19
N ILE A 214 4.78 -3.23 -2.78
CA ILE A 214 4.60 -3.13 -4.23
C ILE A 214 4.84 -1.69 -4.67
N ARG A 215 5.63 -1.51 -5.73
CA ARG A 215 5.79 -0.25 -6.48
C ARG A 215 5.17 -0.42 -7.86
N TYR A 216 3.86 -0.28 -7.94
CA TYR A 216 3.13 -0.44 -9.18
C TYR A 216 2.41 0.85 -9.52
N ASN A 217 3.03 1.68 -10.35
CA ASN A 217 2.37 2.81 -10.97
C ASN A 217 2.92 2.97 -12.39
N ASN A 218 2.07 2.76 -13.40
CA ASN A 218 2.48 2.87 -14.80
C ASN A 218 2.76 4.31 -15.22
N TYR A 219 2.16 5.28 -14.53
CA TYR A 219 2.33 6.71 -14.78
C TYR A 219 3.66 7.22 -14.21
N ASP A 220 4.09 6.68 -13.08
CA ASP A 220 5.38 7.02 -12.44
C ASP A 220 6.56 6.21 -12.98
N ARG A 221 6.32 5.08 -13.66
CA ARG A 221 7.41 4.20 -14.10
C ARG A 221 8.25 4.91 -15.15
N GLY A 222 9.49 5.23 -14.79
CA GLY A 222 10.47 5.84 -15.67
C GLY A 222 10.87 4.93 -16.85
N VAL A 223 11.59 5.55 -17.78
CA VAL A 223 12.16 4.85 -18.94
C VAL A 223 13.10 3.73 -18.46
N ILE A 224 12.92 2.52 -18.98
CA ILE A 224 13.77 1.37 -18.64
C ILE A 224 15.04 1.44 -19.50
N ASN A 225 16.06 2.11 -18.98
CA ASN A 225 17.38 2.28 -19.62
C ASN A 225 18.55 1.80 -18.75
N THR A 226 18.26 1.10 -17.64
CA THR A 226 19.24 0.63 -16.65
C THR A 226 19.52 -0.87 -16.72
N VAL A 227 18.87 -1.62 -17.62
CA VAL A 227 19.02 -3.08 -17.73
C VAL A 227 19.24 -3.54 -19.17
N PRO A 228 19.90 -4.71 -19.37
CA PRO A 228 20.15 -5.25 -20.71
C PRO A 228 18.88 -5.46 -21.54
N HIS A 229 18.99 -5.33 -22.86
CA HIS A 229 17.87 -5.42 -23.79
C HIS A 229 17.07 -6.74 -23.67
N ASP A 230 17.74 -7.88 -23.48
CA ASP A 230 17.08 -9.18 -23.30
C ASP A 230 16.28 -9.26 -22.00
N VAL A 231 16.69 -8.53 -20.96
CA VAL A 231 15.97 -8.40 -19.68
C VAL A 231 14.74 -7.54 -19.87
N VAL A 232 14.82 -6.44 -20.62
CA VAL A 232 13.67 -5.53 -20.87
C VAL A 232 12.48 -6.29 -21.44
N ARG A 233 12.68 -7.10 -22.49
CA ARG A 233 11.60 -7.88 -23.11
C ARG A 233 10.96 -8.86 -22.12
N ARG A 234 11.78 -9.59 -21.37
CA ARG A 234 11.29 -10.57 -20.37
C ARG A 234 10.57 -9.88 -19.22
N TRP A 235 11.08 -8.73 -18.79
CA TRP A 235 10.46 -7.92 -17.75
C TRP A 235 9.08 -7.41 -18.19
N TYR A 236 8.91 -6.92 -19.41
CA TYR A 236 7.58 -6.52 -19.91
C TYR A 236 6.60 -7.70 -19.99
N ALA A 237 7.07 -8.92 -20.30
CA ALA A 237 6.23 -10.12 -20.25
C ALA A 237 5.79 -10.43 -18.82
N ALA A 238 6.70 -10.32 -17.85
CA ALA A 238 6.40 -10.49 -16.43
C ALA A 238 5.44 -9.41 -15.90
N HIS A 239 5.70 -8.14 -16.24
CA HIS A 239 4.84 -7.01 -15.91
C HIS A 239 3.43 -7.22 -16.47
N ARG A 240 3.31 -7.67 -17.72
CA ARG A 240 2.01 -8.00 -18.31
C ARG A 240 1.31 -9.11 -17.54
N ALA A 241 2.02 -10.15 -17.09
CA ALA A 241 1.41 -11.22 -16.28
C ALA A 241 0.83 -10.66 -14.96
N LEU A 242 1.58 -9.80 -14.25
CA LEU A 242 1.09 -9.12 -13.06
C LEU A 242 -0.09 -8.20 -13.37
N THR A 243 -0.01 -7.38 -14.41
CA THR A 243 -1.12 -6.53 -14.85
C THR A 243 -2.35 -7.37 -15.16
N THR A 244 -2.21 -8.51 -15.84
CA THR A 244 -3.33 -9.41 -16.12
C THR A 244 -4.00 -9.89 -14.84
N GLU A 245 -3.23 -10.34 -13.83
CA GLU A 245 -3.78 -10.72 -12.53
C GLU A 245 -4.48 -9.55 -11.82
N LEU A 246 -3.85 -8.37 -11.79
CA LEU A 246 -4.43 -7.16 -11.20
C LEU A 246 -5.70 -6.69 -11.94
N ARG A 247 -5.88 -7.07 -13.22
CA ARG A 247 -7.04 -6.75 -14.06
C ARG A 247 -8.09 -7.85 -14.15
N ARG A 248 -7.91 -8.98 -13.46
CA ARG A 248 -8.96 -9.99 -13.40
C ARG A 248 -10.17 -9.41 -12.67
N PRO A 249 -11.38 -9.42 -13.26
CA PRO A 249 -12.58 -8.88 -12.60
C PRO A 249 -12.86 -9.50 -11.22
N GLN A 250 -12.46 -10.76 -11.01
CA GLN A 250 -12.61 -11.46 -9.74
C GLN A 250 -11.71 -10.89 -8.62
N ASN A 251 -10.65 -10.17 -8.97
CA ASN A 251 -9.71 -9.55 -8.03
C ASN A 251 -10.08 -8.08 -7.74
N GLU A 252 -11.06 -7.51 -8.44
CA GLU A 252 -11.42 -6.10 -8.32
C GLU A 252 -12.55 -5.89 -7.30
N LEU A 253 -12.28 -5.11 -6.26
CA LEU A 253 -13.28 -4.61 -5.34
C LEU A 253 -13.68 -3.18 -5.73
N TRP A 254 -14.94 -2.99 -6.10
CA TRP A 254 -15.46 -1.69 -6.53
C TRP A 254 -16.37 -1.06 -5.49
N VAL A 255 -15.86 -0.07 -4.76
CA VAL A 255 -16.56 0.64 -3.68
C VAL A 255 -17.06 2.00 -4.16
N LYS A 256 -18.23 2.43 -3.69
CA LYS A 256 -18.74 3.77 -3.93
C LYS A 256 -18.67 4.57 -2.64
N LEU A 257 -17.72 5.51 -2.55
CA LEU A 257 -17.65 6.44 -1.43
C LEU A 257 -18.79 7.46 -1.52
N LYS A 258 -19.27 7.86 -0.35
CA LYS A 258 -20.29 8.90 -0.16
C LYS A 258 -19.72 9.96 0.78
N PRO A 259 -20.21 11.20 0.76
CA PRO A 259 -19.80 12.20 1.74
C PRO A 259 -19.82 11.66 3.17
N GLY A 260 -18.69 11.77 3.88
CA GLY A 260 -18.52 11.23 5.24
C GLY A 260 -18.02 9.79 5.34
N LYS A 261 -17.48 9.25 4.25
CA LYS A 261 -16.83 7.94 4.16
C LYS A 261 -15.50 8.02 3.40
#